data_AF-A0A4Q2QT97-F1
#
_entry.id   AF-A0A4Q2QT97-F1
#
_cell.length_a   1.000
_cell.length_b   1.000
_cell.length_c   1.000
_cell.angle_alpha   90.00
_cell.angle_beta   90.00
_cell.angle_gamma   90.00
#
_symmetry.space_group_name_H-M   'P 1'
#
loop_
_entity.id
_entity.type
_entity.pdbx_description
1 polymer ?
#
loop_
_entity_poly.entity_id
_entity_poly.type
_entity_poly.pdbx_seq_one_letter_code
_entity_poly.pdbx_strand_id
1 'polypeptide(L)'
;VGLSGNALDAHNLSWNVQQSYDADNEDYNNSAGVGYDGTYGSVNPSYDYTQDNQRLNYGMKGGILAHSDGITFSQELGETVALVKAPGASGLALENGTGKATDWRGYTVQTQLNAYDENRVEIDSDYFAKANVEIDNSILSVIPTRGAVVRAEFVTHVGYRVLFNVRQKSGKPVPFGAMASADLPHGS
;
A
#
# COMPACT_ATOMS: atom_id res chain seq x y z
N VAL A 1 11.65 -28.02 -16.06
CA VAL A 1 10.99 -26.86 -16.68
C VAL A 1 10.08 -26.16 -15.68
N GLY A 2 9.92 -24.84 -15.76
CA GLY A 2 9.04 -24.11 -14.84
C GLY A 2 8.54 -22.80 -15.43
N LEU A 3 7.43 -22.33 -14.90
CA LEU A 3 6.77 -21.07 -15.22
C LEU A 3 6.54 -20.30 -13.93
N SER A 4 6.66 -18.97 -14.00
CA SER A 4 6.42 -18.09 -12.86
C SER A 4 6.03 -16.71 -13.34
N GLY A 5 5.32 -15.96 -12.51
CA GLY A 5 4.98 -14.57 -12.79
C GLY A 5 4.33 -13.86 -11.62
N ASN A 6 3.97 -12.61 -11.87
CA ASN A 6 3.21 -11.76 -10.96
C ASN A 6 1.86 -11.41 -11.60
N ALA A 7 0.84 -11.19 -10.79
CA ALA A 7 -0.51 -10.84 -11.20
C ALA A 7 -1.13 -9.82 -10.23
N LEU A 8 -2.36 -9.38 -10.55
CA LEU A 8 -3.10 -8.27 -9.94
C LEU A 8 -2.52 -6.88 -10.25
N ASP A 9 -3.35 -5.84 -10.12
CA ASP A 9 -2.98 -4.45 -10.44
C ASP A 9 -1.79 -3.97 -9.60
N ALA A 10 -1.73 -4.39 -8.34
CA ALA A 10 -0.64 -4.06 -7.42
C ALA A 10 0.58 -4.99 -7.56
N HIS A 11 0.60 -5.92 -8.52
CA HIS A 11 1.67 -6.91 -8.74
C HIS A 11 2.02 -7.74 -7.49
N ASN A 12 1.06 -7.87 -6.59
CA ASN A 12 1.22 -8.43 -5.25
C ASN A 12 0.77 -9.89 -5.13
N LEU A 13 0.46 -10.55 -6.25
CA LEU A 13 0.26 -11.99 -6.32
C LEU A 13 1.38 -12.60 -7.17
N SER A 14 2.31 -13.30 -6.53
CA SER A 14 3.31 -14.12 -7.21
C SER A 14 2.84 -15.57 -7.33
N TRP A 15 3.21 -16.24 -8.42
CA TRP A 15 2.92 -17.66 -8.61
C TRP A 15 4.07 -18.33 -9.35
N ASN A 16 4.27 -19.62 -9.06
CA ASN A 16 5.27 -20.44 -9.73
C ASN A 16 4.77 -21.89 -9.84
N VAL A 17 5.12 -22.54 -10.95
CA VAL A 17 4.87 -23.96 -11.18
C VAL A 17 6.13 -24.55 -11.82
N GLN A 18 6.67 -25.62 -11.26
CA GLN A 18 7.90 -26.23 -11.73
C GLN A 18 7.78 -27.75 -11.72
N GLN A 19 8.37 -28.37 -12.74
CA GLN A 19 8.54 -29.81 -12.89
C GLN A 19 10.00 -30.12 -13.20
N SER A 20 10.62 -30.98 -12.40
CA SER A 20 11.96 -31.52 -12.62
C SER A 20 11.92 -33.02 -12.68
N TYR A 21 12.75 -33.60 -13.54
CA TYR A 21 12.93 -35.04 -13.69
C TYR A 21 14.41 -35.33 -13.58
N ASP A 22 14.77 -36.27 -12.71
CA ASP A 22 16.13 -36.75 -12.53
C ASP A 22 16.27 -38.12 -13.22
N ALA A 23 17.10 -38.16 -14.25
CA ALA A 23 17.26 -39.35 -15.09
C ALA A 23 18.09 -40.45 -14.40
N ASP A 24 18.93 -40.10 -13.41
CA ASP A 24 19.82 -41.06 -12.75
C ASP A 24 19.08 -41.90 -11.69
N ASN A 25 18.03 -41.34 -11.09
CA ASN A 25 17.21 -41.99 -10.06
C ASN A 25 15.76 -42.31 -10.51
N GLU A 26 15.40 -41.97 -11.75
CA GLU A 26 14.01 -42.02 -12.28
C GLU A 26 12.99 -41.19 -11.47
N ASP A 27 13.46 -40.23 -10.66
CA ASP A 27 12.64 -39.43 -9.77
C ASP A 27 12.03 -38.21 -10.49
N TYR A 28 10.75 -37.92 -10.20
CA TYR A 28 10.12 -36.67 -10.61
C TYR A 28 9.71 -35.82 -9.40
N ASN A 29 9.85 -34.51 -9.54
CA ASN A 29 9.44 -33.53 -8.55
C ASN A 29 8.66 -32.41 -9.21
N ASN A 30 7.46 -32.16 -8.71
CA ASN A 30 6.55 -31.11 -9.15
C ASN A 30 6.27 -30.18 -7.97
N SER A 31 6.38 -28.88 -8.17
CA SER A 31 6.02 -27.89 -7.16
C SER A 31 5.14 -26.80 -7.76
N ALA A 32 4.20 -26.32 -6.96
CA ALA A 32 3.37 -25.18 -7.27
C ALA A 32 3.32 -24.27 -6.03
N GLY A 33 3.56 -22.98 -6.22
CA GLY A 33 3.55 -22.00 -5.16
C GLY A 33 2.74 -20.78 -5.55
N VAL A 34 2.09 -20.18 -4.55
CA VAL A 34 1.44 -18.89 -4.66
C VAL A 34 1.90 -18.03 -3.49
N GLY A 35 2.14 -16.75 -3.73
CA GLY A 35 2.43 -15.76 -2.71
C GLY A 35 1.55 -14.55 -2.91
N TYR A 36 0.91 -14.07 -1.84
CA TYR A 36 0.08 -12.88 -1.88
C TYR A 36 0.51 -11.91 -0.78
N ASP A 37 0.93 -10.71 -1.18
CA ASP A 37 1.29 -9.60 -0.30
C ASP A 37 0.10 -8.63 -0.20
N GLY A 38 -0.74 -8.83 0.81
CA GLY A 38 -1.90 -8.00 1.06
C GLY A 38 -1.58 -6.76 1.90
N THR A 39 -2.61 -5.94 2.09
CA THR A 39 -2.55 -4.73 2.94
C THR A 39 -2.26 -5.06 4.40
N TYR A 40 -2.79 -6.18 4.88
CA TYR A 40 -2.76 -6.56 6.30
C TYR A 40 -1.75 -7.67 6.62
N GLY A 41 -0.94 -8.10 5.66
CA GLY A 41 -0.05 -9.25 5.79
C GLY A 41 0.18 -9.98 4.48
N SER A 42 1.07 -10.97 4.52
CA SER A 42 1.40 -11.82 3.39
C SER A 42 1.06 -13.27 3.68
N VAL A 43 0.68 -14.02 2.64
CA VAL A 43 0.37 -15.45 2.72
C VAL A 43 1.03 -16.20 1.57
N ASN A 44 1.60 -17.38 1.85
CA ASN A 44 2.39 -18.15 0.89
C ASN A 44 2.08 -19.65 0.98
N PRO A 45 0.99 -20.13 0.35
CA PRO A 45 0.74 -21.55 0.20
C PRO A 45 1.60 -22.15 -0.92
N SER A 46 2.15 -23.34 -0.70
CA SER A 46 2.81 -24.13 -1.72
C SER A 46 2.47 -25.62 -1.60
N TYR A 47 2.54 -26.31 -2.71
CA TYR A 47 2.29 -27.73 -2.82
C TYR A 47 3.42 -28.38 -3.60
N ASP A 48 4.06 -29.37 -2.97
CA ASP A 48 5.16 -30.14 -3.55
C ASP A 48 4.74 -31.60 -3.67
N TYR A 49 5.04 -32.20 -4.81
CA TYR A 49 4.72 -33.58 -5.13
C TYR A 49 5.94 -34.27 -5.72
N THR A 50 6.44 -35.28 -5.01
CA THR A 50 7.50 -36.19 -5.47
C THR A 50 6.93 -37.60 -5.65
N GLN A 51 7.74 -38.49 -6.21
CA GLN A 51 7.37 -39.89 -6.42
C GLN A 51 6.84 -40.61 -5.16
N ASP A 52 7.44 -40.34 -4.00
CA ASP A 52 7.10 -41.02 -2.74
C ASP A 52 6.36 -40.14 -1.73
N ASN A 53 6.19 -38.84 -1.98
CA ASN A 53 5.69 -37.92 -0.97
C ASN A 53 4.89 -36.74 -1.54
N GLN A 54 3.90 -36.31 -0.77
CA GLN A 54 3.14 -35.09 -1.05
C GLN A 54 3.24 -34.15 0.15
N ARG A 55 3.53 -32.88 -0.09
CA ARG A 55 3.68 -31.88 0.97
C ARG A 55 2.87 -30.65 0.64
N LEU A 56 1.98 -30.29 1.54
CA LEU A 56 1.31 -28.99 1.51
C LEU A 56 1.96 -28.09 2.56
N ASN A 57 2.51 -26.96 2.13
CA ASN A 57 3.05 -25.94 3.00
C ASN A 57 2.16 -24.71 2.94
N TYR A 58 2.01 -24.04 4.08
CA TYR A 58 1.31 -22.77 4.17
C TYR A 58 2.01 -21.90 5.20
N GLY A 59 2.19 -20.63 4.87
CA GLY A 59 2.77 -19.63 5.76
C GLY A 59 1.98 -18.35 5.70
N MET A 60 1.86 -17.67 6.84
CA MET A 60 1.34 -16.32 6.91
C MET A 60 2.31 -15.48 7.75
N LYS A 61 2.49 -14.22 7.35
CA LYS A 61 3.35 -13.27 8.07
C LYS A 61 2.73 -11.88 8.03
N GLY A 62 2.96 -11.10 9.06
CA GLY A 62 2.36 -9.78 9.19
C GLY A 62 2.87 -9.05 10.41
N GLY A 63 2.40 -7.82 10.56
CA GLY A 63 2.72 -6.89 11.63
C GLY A 63 1.48 -6.41 12.35
N ILE A 64 1.62 -6.12 13.63
CA ILE A 64 0.59 -5.48 14.45
C ILE A 64 1.26 -4.30 15.14
N LEU A 65 0.73 -3.09 14.91
CA LEU A 65 1.20 -1.87 15.55
C LEU A 65 0.10 -1.29 16.42
N ALA A 66 0.34 -1.23 17.73
CA ALA A 66 -0.51 -0.53 18.68
C ALA A 66 -0.03 0.92 18.84
N HIS A 67 -0.93 1.89 18.64
CA HIS A 67 -0.66 3.33 18.71
C HIS A 67 -1.84 4.06 19.36
N SER A 68 -1.71 5.38 19.54
CA SER A 68 -2.71 6.20 20.23
C SER A 68 -4.08 6.25 19.56
N ASP A 69 -4.19 5.89 18.28
CA ASP A 69 -5.46 5.82 17.55
C ASP A 69 -5.99 4.38 17.37
N GLY A 70 -5.38 3.40 18.04
CA GLY A 70 -5.82 2.00 18.06
C GLY A 70 -4.76 1.02 17.58
N ILE A 71 -5.19 -0.01 16.86
CA ILE A 71 -4.33 -1.09 16.36
C ILE A 71 -4.37 -1.09 14.85
N THR A 72 -3.22 -1.12 14.19
CA THR A 72 -3.09 -1.21 12.73
C THR A 72 -2.36 -2.49 12.36
N PHE A 73 -2.94 -3.25 11.43
CA PHE A 73 -2.30 -4.44 10.86
C PHE A 73 -1.52 -4.06 9.62
N SER A 74 -0.42 -4.74 9.37
CA SER A 74 0.45 -4.47 8.23
C SER A 74 1.10 -5.75 7.74
N GLN A 75 1.84 -5.63 6.64
CA GLN A 75 2.91 -6.58 6.34
C GLN A 75 3.95 -6.61 7.47
N GLU A 76 4.84 -7.59 7.43
CA GLU A 76 5.92 -7.79 8.40
C GLU A 76 6.69 -6.49 8.68
N LEU A 77 6.87 -6.16 9.95
CA LEU A 77 7.51 -4.93 10.39
C LEU A 77 9.02 -5.12 10.45
N GLY A 78 9.76 -4.18 9.85
CA GLY A 78 11.19 -4.03 10.08
C GLY A 78 11.50 -3.38 11.42
N GLU A 79 12.78 -3.07 11.64
CA GLU A 79 13.26 -2.46 12.88
C GLU A 79 12.75 -1.03 13.09
N THR A 80 12.74 -0.22 12.02
CA THR A 80 12.35 1.20 12.04
C THR A 80 11.23 1.41 11.03
N VAL A 81 10.11 1.99 11.47
CA VAL A 81 8.85 2.02 10.70
C VAL A 81 8.14 3.36 10.81
N ALA A 82 7.29 3.67 9.82
CA ALA A 82 6.39 4.83 9.86
C ALA A 82 4.93 4.38 9.98
N LEU A 83 4.21 4.86 11.00
CA LEU A 83 2.75 4.82 11.04
C LEU A 83 2.22 5.91 10.10
N VAL A 84 1.59 5.51 9.01
CA VAL A 84 0.88 6.41 8.09
C VAL A 84 -0.52 6.64 8.63
N LYS A 85 -0.91 7.90 8.76
CA LYS A 85 -2.24 8.34 9.19
C LYS A 85 -2.81 9.26 8.12
N ALA A 86 -3.88 8.83 7.46
CA ALA A 86 -4.62 9.57 6.44
C ALA A 86 -6.13 9.42 6.72
N PRO A 87 -6.67 10.12 7.74
CA PRO A 87 -8.01 9.85 8.27
C PRO A 87 -9.10 9.95 7.22
N GLY A 88 -10.02 8.99 7.20
CA GLY A 88 -11.13 8.99 6.24
C GLY A 88 -10.74 8.61 4.80
N ALA A 89 -9.48 8.24 4.55
CA ALA A 89 -9.02 7.80 3.23
C ALA A 89 -8.58 6.34 3.26
N SER A 90 -9.46 5.42 2.85
CA SER A 90 -9.18 3.99 2.77
C SER A 90 -8.61 3.56 1.43
N GLY A 91 -7.75 2.53 1.43
CA GLY A 91 -7.22 1.93 0.20
C GLY A 91 -6.19 2.79 -0.53
N LEU A 92 -5.62 3.79 0.13
CA LEU A 92 -4.55 4.61 -0.42
C LEU A 92 -3.25 3.81 -0.44
N ALA A 93 -2.75 3.50 -1.63
CA ALA A 93 -1.51 2.76 -1.79
C ALA A 93 -0.30 3.63 -1.40
N LEU A 94 0.73 3.00 -0.85
CA LEU A 94 2.01 3.67 -0.63
C LEU A 94 2.88 3.53 -1.88
N GLU A 95 3.55 4.61 -2.25
CA GLU A 95 4.59 4.57 -3.27
C GLU A 95 5.72 3.61 -2.82
N ASN A 96 6.23 2.79 -3.73
CA ASN A 96 7.21 1.73 -3.44
C ASN A 96 6.74 0.70 -2.40
N GLY A 97 5.43 0.55 -2.20
CA GLY A 97 4.81 -0.38 -1.26
C GLY A 97 3.88 -1.38 -1.92
N THR A 98 4.41 -2.43 -2.55
CA THR A 98 3.59 -3.51 -3.15
C THR A 98 2.56 -4.06 -2.16
N GLY A 99 1.27 -3.91 -2.50
CA GLY A 99 0.14 -4.38 -1.70
C GLY A 99 -0.15 -3.59 -0.41
N LYS A 100 0.70 -2.62 -0.04
CA LYS A 100 0.52 -1.78 1.15
C LYS A 100 -0.46 -0.66 0.85
N ALA A 101 -1.56 -0.62 1.59
CA ALA A 101 -2.55 0.43 1.47
C ALA A 101 -3.11 0.84 2.84
N THR A 102 -3.80 1.97 2.92
CA THR A 102 -4.53 2.35 4.13
C THR A 102 -5.71 1.43 4.41
N ASP A 103 -5.91 1.11 5.68
CA ASP A 103 -7.07 0.38 6.17
C ASP A 103 -8.36 1.22 6.06
N TRP A 104 -9.48 0.63 6.48
CA TRP A 104 -10.79 1.28 6.48
C TRP A 104 -10.88 2.53 7.36
N ARG A 105 -9.93 2.77 8.26
CA ARG A 105 -9.82 3.98 9.09
C ARG A 105 -8.85 5.01 8.52
N GLY A 106 -8.08 4.66 7.50
CA GLY A 106 -7.05 5.50 6.91
C GLY A 106 -5.65 5.29 7.49
N TYR A 107 -5.35 4.12 8.06
CA TYR A 107 -4.04 3.82 8.65
C TYR A 107 -3.30 2.71 7.90
N THR A 108 -1.99 2.86 7.77
CA THR A 108 -1.10 1.80 7.30
C THR A 108 0.29 1.97 7.89
N VAL A 109 1.21 1.06 7.58
CA VAL A 109 2.58 1.13 8.08
C VAL A 109 3.55 1.03 6.92
N GLN A 110 4.43 2.03 6.79
CA GLN A 110 5.64 1.90 6.00
C GLN A 110 6.59 1.00 6.77
N THR A 111 6.67 -0.26 6.34
CA THR A 111 7.28 -1.34 7.12
C THR A 111 8.80 -1.28 7.25
N GLN A 112 9.48 -0.40 6.52
CA GLN A 112 10.93 -0.23 6.63
C GLN A 112 11.35 1.20 6.29
N LEU A 113 12.18 1.76 7.16
CA LEU A 113 12.85 3.06 7.01
C LEU A 113 14.34 2.91 7.33
N ASN A 114 15.16 3.78 6.72
CA ASN A 114 16.57 3.94 7.05
C ASN A 114 16.73 4.83 8.29
N ALA A 115 17.37 4.31 9.34
CA ALA A 115 17.62 5.09 10.55
C ALA A 115 18.67 6.19 10.30
N TYR A 116 18.45 7.36 10.90
CA TYR A 116 19.30 8.57 10.79
C TYR A 116 19.41 9.13 9.37
N ASP A 117 18.49 8.77 8.49
CA ASP A 117 18.44 9.22 7.10
C ASP A 117 17.06 9.79 6.77
N GLU A 118 16.98 10.60 5.71
CA GLU A 118 15.72 11.10 5.21
C GLU A 118 14.96 10.00 4.49
N ASN A 119 13.74 9.72 4.96
CA ASN A 119 12.85 8.75 4.35
C ASN A 119 11.62 9.45 3.82
N ARG A 120 11.39 9.31 2.53
CA ARG A 120 10.23 9.85 1.84
C ARG A 120 9.09 8.84 1.90
N VAL A 121 8.03 9.19 2.61
CA VAL A 121 6.77 8.44 2.67
C VAL A 121 5.79 9.13 1.72
N GLU A 122 5.37 8.43 0.69
CA GLU A 122 4.49 8.97 -0.35
C GLU A 122 3.27 8.08 -0.54
N ILE A 123 2.14 8.71 -0.80
CA ILE A 123 0.90 8.08 -1.22
C ILE A 123 0.83 8.12 -2.76
N ASP A 124 0.51 6.98 -3.37
CA ASP A 124 0.36 6.86 -4.82
C ASP A 124 -0.70 7.85 -5.34
N SER A 125 -0.38 8.53 -6.44
CA SER A 125 -1.20 9.51 -7.16
C SER A 125 -2.62 9.05 -7.53
N ASP A 126 -2.92 7.75 -7.48
CA ASP A 126 -4.25 7.21 -7.74
C ASP A 126 -5.26 7.40 -6.60
N TYR A 127 -4.85 8.02 -5.49
CA TYR A 127 -5.67 8.25 -4.29
C TYR A 127 -7.03 8.90 -4.58
N PHE A 128 -7.10 9.85 -5.52
CA PHE A 128 -8.35 10.56 -5.82
C PHE A 128 -9.38 9.63 -6.46
N ALA A 129 -8.94 8.82 -7.44
CA ALA A 129 -9.82 7.87 -8.13
C ALA A 129 -10.34 6.77 -7.19
N LYS A 130 -9.55 6.42 -6.16
CA LYS A 130 -9.88 5.34 -5.22
C LYS A 130 -10.76 5.77 -4.06
N ALA A 131 -10.56 6.97 -3.52
CA ALA A 131 -11.18 7.36 -2.25
C ALA A 131 -12.01 8.66 -2.30
N ASN A 132 -12.07 9.39 -3.43
CA ASN A 132 -12.67 10.72 -3.48
C ASN A 132 -12.16 11.63 -2.35
N VAL A 133 -10.85 11.67 -2.20
CA VAL A 133 -10.14 12.50 -1.22
C VAL A 133 -9.13 13.38 -1.92
N GLU A 134 -8.98 14.61 -1.44
CA GLU A 134 -7.82 15.45 -1.72
C GLU A 134 -6.84 15.33 -0.56
N ILE A 135 -5.54 15.38 -0.86
CA ILE A 135 -4.47 15.33 0.13
C ILE A 135 -3.62 16.58 -0.05
N ASP A 136 -3.39 17.34 1.02
CA ASP A 136 -2.62 18.60 0.94
C ASP A 136 -1.21 18.37 0.40
N ASN A 137 -0.52 17.38 0.98
CA ASN A 137 0.80 16.93 0.57
C ASN A 137 0.79 15.41 0.47
N SER A 138 0.91 14.85 -0.74
CA SER A 138 1.00 13.39 -0.93
C SER A 138 2.36 12.80 -0.54
N ILE A 139 3.30 13.65 -0.12
CA ILE A 139 4.69 13.29 0.20
C ILE A 139 5.05 13.92 1.54
N LEU A 140 5.61 13.11 2.44
CA LEU A 140 6.18 13.54 3.71
C LEU A 140 7.58 12.96 3.88
N SER A 141 8.50 13.76 4.42
CA SER A 141 9.85 13.32 4.79
C SER A 141 9.97 13.14 6.30
N VAL A 142 10.52 12.01 6.74
CA VAL A 142 10.78 11.70 8.15
C VAL A 142 12.22 11.25 8.34
N ILE A 143 12.83 11.61 9.49
CA ILE A 143 14.20 11.22 9.85
C ILE A 143 14.15 10.44 11.18
N PRO A 144 13.92 9.12 11.15
CA PRO A 144 13.74 8.33 12.36
C PRO A 144 15.09 7.98 13.00
N THR A 145 15.12 7.83 14.33
CA THR A 145 16.22 7.11 15.00
C THR A 145 16.04 5.60 14.84
N ARG A 146 17.09 4.82 15.10
CA ARG A 146 17.02 3.36 15.03
C ARG A 146 15.98 2.81 16.02
N GLY A 147 15.10 1.95 15.54
CA GLY A 147 14.04 1.33 16.35
C GLY A 147 12.83 2.24 16.58
N ALA A 148 12.79 3.42 15.94
CA ALA A 148 11.68 4.35 16.10
C ALA A 148 10.45 3.90 15.31
N VAL A 149 9.29 4.17 15.91
CA VAL A 149 7.99 4.22 15.22
C VAL A 149 7.65 5.70 15.06
N VAL A 150 7.85 6.24 13.87
CA VAL A 150 7.51 7.65 13.57
C VAL A 150 6.11 7.75 12.99
N ARG A 151 5.44 8.90 13.16
CA ARG A 151 4.13 9.16 12.56
C ARG A 151 4.30 10.02 11.31
N ALA A 152 3.74 9.57 10.19
CA ALA A 152 3.58 10.33 8.96
C ALA A 152 2.09 10.67 8.79
N GLU A 153 1.73 11.92 9.07
CA GLU A 153 0.34 12.38 9.11
C GLU A 153 -0.01 13.19 7.86
N PHE A 154 -0.91 12.63 7.05
CA PHE A 154 -1.43 13.22 5.84
C PHE A 154 -2.76 13.91 6.14
N VAL A 155 -2.88 15.18 5.77
CA VAL A 155 -4.13 15.93 5.86
C VAL A 155 -4.99 15.55 4.67
N THR A 156 -6.16 14.98 4.95
CA THR A 156 -7.10 14.44 3.98
C THR A 156 -8.40 15.23 4.01
N HIS A 157 -8.82 15.71 2.85
CA HIS A 157 -10.11 16.37 2.64
C HIS A 157 -11.03 15.43 1.86
N VAL A 158 -11.98 14.82 2.55
CA VAL A 158 -12.97 13.93 1.92
C VAL A 158 -13.97 14.79 1.14
N GLY A 159 -14.06 14.57 -0.17
CA GLY A 159 -14.96 15.37 -1.00
C GLY A 159 -14.66 15.29 -2.50
N TYR A 160 -15.44 16.05 -3.27
CA TYR A 160 -15.33 16.07 -4.72
C TYR A 160 -14.49 17.25 -5.20
N ARG A 161 -13.62 17.01 -6.18
CA ARG A 161 -12.94 18.08 -6.92
C ARG A 161 -13.88 18.62 -8.00
N VAL A 162 -14.09 19.93 -8.00
CA VAL A 162 -14.91 20.62 -9.00
C VAL A 162 -14.09 21.74 -9.63
N LEU A 163 -14.02 21.74 -10.96
CA LEU A 163 -13.43 22.84 -11.73
C LEU A 163 -14.53 23.75 -12.25
N PHE A 164 -14.61 24.97 -11.70
CA PHE A 164 -15.59 25.97 -12.13
C PHE A 164 -15.07 26.81 -13.30
N ASN A 165 -15.88 27.01 -14.33
CA ASN A 165 -15.65 28.01 -15.36
C ASN A 165 -16.46 29.28 -15.02
N VAL A 166 -15.78 30.29 -14.47
CA VAL A 166 -16.45 31.51 -13.96
C VAL A 166 -16.32 32.65 -14.97
N ARG A 167 -17.46 33.26 -15.30
CA ARG A 167 -17.55 34.45 -16.17
C ARG A 167 -18.15 35.62 -15.41
N GLN A 168 -17.64 36.81 -15.69
CA GLN A 168 -18.20 38.06 -15.18
C GLN A 168 -19.57 38.33 -15.82
N LYS A 169 -20.36 39.24 -15.23
CA LYS A 169 -21.64 39.72 -15.83
C LYS A 169 -21.48 40.25 -17.26
N SER A 170 -20.27 40.70 -17.63
CA SER A 170 -19.91 41.16 -18.97
C SER A 170 -19.65 40.04 -19.98
N GLY A 171 -19.73 38.77 -19.58
CA GLY A 171 -19.44 37.60 -20.41
C GLY A 171 -17.95 37.23 -20.55
N LYS A 172 -17.05 38.08 -20.04
CA LYS A 172 -15.59 37.86 -20.03
C LYS A 172 -15.16 36.89 -18.90
N PRO A 173 -14.07 36.12 -19.07
CA PRO A 173 -13.52 35.29 -18.00
C PRO A 173 -13.11 36.13 -16.77
N VAL A 174 -13.12 35.50 -15.60
CA VAL A 174 -12.50 36.08 -14.39
C VAL A 174 -10.98 36.15 -14.59
N PRO A 175 -10.31 37.25 -14.19
CA PRO A 175 -8.87 37.39 -14.36
C PRO A 175 -8.08 36.40 -13.50
N PHE A 176 -6.86 36.10 -13.94
CA PHE A 176 -5.92 35.28 -13.18
C PHE A 176 -5.61 35.91 -11.81
N GLY A 177 -5.50 35.08 -10.77
CA GLY A 177 -5.26 35.53 -9.39
C GLY A 177 -6.50 36.05 -8.65
N ALA A 178 -7.69 35.94 -9.23
CA ALA A 178 -8.92 36.24 -8.50
C ALA A 178 -9.13 35.24 -7.35
N MET A 179 -9.42 35.76 -6.16
CA MET A 179 -9.73 34.95 -4.98
C MET A 179 -11.17 34.46 -5.03
N ALA A 180 -11.38 33.17 -4.82
CA ALA A 180 -12.70 32.58 -4.59
C ALA A 180 -12.77 32.08 -3.15
N SER A 181 -13.94 32.20 -2.54
CA SER A 181 -14.26 31.55 -1.27
C SER A 181 -15.62 30.85 -1.44
N ALA A 182 -15.72 29.66 -0.87
CA ALA A 182 -16.97 28.92 -0.80
C ALA A 182 -17.39 28.87 0.67
N ASP A 183 -18.64 29.22 0.95
CA ASP A 183 -19.23 29.03 2.26
C ASP A 183 -20.00 27.70 2.22
N LEU A 184 -19.41 26.67 2.81
CA LEU A 184 -19.97 25.33 2.85
C LEU A 184 -20.53 25.08 4.26
N PRO A 185 -21.83 24.72 4.39
CA PRO A 185 -22.43 24.52 5.71
C PRO A 185 -21.83 23.37 6.52
N HIS A 186 -21.06 22.47 5.90
CA HIS A 186 -20.34 21.37 6.58
C HIS A 186 -19.00 21.06 5.88
N GLY A 187 -17.88 21.26 6.57
CA GLY A 187 -16.57 20.67 6.23
C GLY A 187 -15.46 21.67 5.92
N SER A 188 -14.53 21.81 6.86
CA SER A 188 -13.16 22.31 6.68
C SER A 188 -12.19 21.17 6.93
#